data_AF-A0A6J6DHG7-F1
#
_entry.id   AF-A0A6J6DHG7-F1
#
_cell.length_a   1.000
_cell.length_b   1.000
_cell.length_c   1.000
_cell.angle_alpha   90.00
_cell.angle_beta   90.00
_cell.angle_gamma   90.00
#
_symmetry.space_group_name_H-M   'P 1'
#
loop_
_entity.id
_entity.type
_entity.pdbx_description
1 polymer ?
#
loop_
_entity_poly.entity_id
_entity_poly.type
_entity_poly.pdbx_seq_one_letter_code
_entity_poly.pdbx_strand_id
1 'polypeptide(L)'
;MYGSYLIVLILSLFGLYLLDHTHKLAFTVDAKRSLLSMVPAYVLFLIWDIAGIATGIFFRGQNTLLTGIQVFPEFPIEELFFLALLCYSTLIVFTWVQKTLTARESGGR
;
A
#
# COMPACT_ATOMS: atom_id res chain seq x y z
N MET A 1 -13.23 -17.68 -7.83
CA MET A 1 -13.13 -16.82 -9.03
C MET A 1 -11.68 -16.42 -9.16
N TYR A 2 -11.01 -16.74 -10.27
CA TYR A 2 -9.63 -16.32 -10.49
C TYR A 2 -9.56 -14.78 -10.51
N GLY A 3 -8.59 -14.18 -9.82
CA GLY A 3 -8.35 -12.74 -9.83
C GLY A 3 -9.26 -11.88 -8.94
N SER A 4 -10.10 -12.49 -8.10
CA SER A 4 -10.91 -11.71 -7.14
C SER A 4 -10.05 -10.92 -6.16
N TYR A 5 -8.85 -11.41 -5.83
CA TYR A 5 -7.92 -10.72 -4.94
C TYR A 5 -7.44 -9.39 -5.53
N LEU A 6 -7.05 -9.37 -6.80
CA LEU A 6 -6.65 -8.14 -7.48
C LEU A 6 -7.76 -7.09 -7.49
N ILE A 7 -9.01 -7.51 -7.73
CA ILE A 7 -10.17 -6.62 -7.69
C ILE A 7 -10.33 -6.00 -6.30
N VAL A 8 -10.24 -6.80 -5.23
CA VAL A 8 -10.32 -6.30 -3.85
C VAL A 8 -9.20 -5.31 -3.55
N LEU A 9 -7.97 -5.57 -4.02
CA LEU A 9 -6.85 -4.65 -3.84
C LEU A 9 -7.08 -3.31 -4.56
N ILE A 10 -7.53 -3.35 -5.81
CA ILE A 10 -7.83 -2.13 -6.58
C ILE A 10 -8.95 -1.33 -5.91
N LEU A 11 -10.03 -1.99 -5.48
CA LEU A 11 -11.13 -1.33 -4.76
C LEU A 11 -10.65 -0.72 -3.44
N SER A 12 -9.76 -1.41 -2.72
CA SER A 12 -9.20 -0.92 -1.46
C SER A 12 -8.30 0.31 -1.69
N LEU A 13 -7.44 0.27 -2.71
CA LEU A 13 -6.62 1.42 -3.11
C LEU A 13 -7.47 2.61 -3.52
N PHE A 14 -8.54 2.38 -4.29
CA PHE A 14 -9.48 3.42 -4.67
C PHE A 14 -10.19 4.02 -3.43
N GLY A 15 -10.57 3.18 -2.47
CA GLY A 15 -11.12 3.62 -1.18
C GLY A 15 -10.15 4.51 -0.40
N LEU A 16 -8.88 4.13 -0.30
CA LEU A 16 -7.85 4.96 0.33
C LEU A 16 -7.64 6.29 -0.41
N TYR A 17 -7.67 6.27 -1.74
CA TYR A 17 -7.60 7.49 -2.54
C TYR A 17 -8.77 8.44 -2.26
N LEU A 18 -10.01 7.92 -2.21
CA LEU A 18 -11.17 8.72 -1.84
C LEU A 18 -11.05 9.29 -0.42
N LEU A 19 -10.51 8.50 0.52
CA LEU A 19 -10.28 8.93 1.90
C LEU A 19 -9.25 10.07 1.97
N ASP A 20 -8.14 9.91 1.24
CA ASP A 20 -7.10 10.93 1.11
C ASP A 20 -7.63 12.24 0.55
N HIS A 21 -8.43 12.14 -0.51
CA HIS A 21 -9.01 13.28 -1.21
C HIS A 21 -10.04 14.02 -0.35
N THR A 22 -10.95 13.26 0.29
CA THR A 22 -12.02 13.83 1.13
C THR A 22 -11.47 14.52 2.37
N HIS A 23 -10.46 13.93 3.02
CA HIS A 23 -9.92 14.45 4.27
C HIS A 23 -8.67 15.31 4.07
N LYS A 24 -8.16 15.43 2.84
CA LYS A 24 -6.92 16.16 2.49
C LYS A 24 -5.79 15.75 3.42
N LEU A 25 -5.30 14.51 3.28
CA LEU A 25 -4.36 13.90 4.23
C LEU A 25 -2.90 13.93 3.75
N ALA A 26 -2.59 13.17 2.69
CA ALA A 26 -1.25 12.91 2.20
C ALA A 26 -1.07 13.44 0.77
N PHE A 27 -1.43 12.65 -0.26
CA PHE A 27 -1.17 13.01 -1.67
C PHE A 27 -1.98 14.23 -2.10
N THR A 28 -3.17 14.39 -1.52
CA THR A 28 -4.04 15.54 -1.78
C THR A 28 -3.50 16.85 -1.19
N VAL A 29 -2.60 16.79 -0.20
CA VAL A 29 -1.98 17.98 0.40
C VAL A 29 -0.63 18.28 -0.24
N ASP A 30 0.26 17.29 -0.27
CA ASP A 30 1.59 17.41 -0.87
C ASP A 30 2.01 16.06 -1.46
N ALA A 31 1.78 15.92 -2.77
CA ALA A 31 2.12 14.72 -3.51
C ALA A 31 3.62 14.42 -3.50
N LYS A 32 4.49 15.45 -3.46
CA LYS A 32 5.95 15.25 -3.50
C LYS A 32 6.45 14.64 -2.20
N ARG A 33 6.02 15.18 -1.06
CA ARG A 33 6.39 14.64 0.26
C ARG A 33 5.83 13.24 0.48
N SER A 34 4.58 13.03 0.08
CA SER A 34 3.91 11.73 0.16
C SER A 34 4.64 10.67 -0.65
N LEU A 35 5.03 11.01 -1.89
CA LEU A 35 5.82 10.13 -2.74
C LEU A 35 7.20 9.84 -2.14
N LEU A 36 7.90 10.86 -1.63
CA LEU A 36 9.23 10.70 -1.04
C LEU A 36 9.20 9.85 0.24
N SER A 37 8.08 9.84 0.97
CA SER A 37 7.89 8.98 2.13
C SER A 37 7.52 7.55 1.75
N MET A 38 6.66 7.37 0.74
CA MET A 38 6.11 6.07 0.38
C MET A 38 7.06 5.24 -0.48
N VAL A 39 7.70 5.86 -1.48
CA VAL A 39 8.52 5.15 -2.48
C VAL A 39 9.70 4.39 -1.86
N PRO A 40 10.50 4.97 -0.94
CA PRO A 40 11.61 4.23 -0.35
C PRO A 40 11.15 2.99 0.42
N ALA A 41 10.07 3.09 1.18
CA ALA A 41 9.50 1.97 1.92
C ALA A 41 8.98 0.89 0.95
N TYR A 42 8.25 1.30 -0.09
CA TYR A 42 7.74 0.40 -1.12
C TYR A 42 8.87 -0.36 -1.84
N VAL A 43 9.93 0.36 -2.25
CA VAL A 43 11.11 -0.25 -2.91
C VAL A 43 11.83 -1.20 -1.97
N LEU A 44 11.98 -0.84 -0.69
CA LEU A 44 12.60 -1.70 0.32
C LEU A 44 11.83 -3.02 0.47
N PHE A 45 10.50 -2.96 0.61
CA PHE A 45 9.69 -4.16 0.71
C PHE A 45 9.73 -4.99 -0.56
N LEU A 46 9.75 -4.36 -1.73
CA LEU A 46 9.86 -5.06 -3.00
C LEU A 46 11.19 -5.81 -3.12
N ILE A 47 12.30 -5.18 -2.71
CA ILE A 47 13.62 -5.85 -2.66
C ILE A 47 13.58 -7.01 -1.65
N TRP A 48 12.95 -6.80 -0.50
CA TRP A 48 12.82 -7.81 0.55
C TRP A 48 12.02 -9.04 0.09
N ASP A 49 10.88 -8.83 -0.58
CA ASP A 49 10.06 -9.90 -1.14
C ASP A 49 10.84 -10.70 -2.19
N ILE A 50 11.52 -10.01 -3.11
CA ILE A 50 12.36 -10.66 -4.12
C ILE A 50 13.47 -11.49 -3.46
N ALA A 51 14.12 -10.96 -2.42
CA ALA A 51 15.15 -11.68 -1.68
C ALA A 51 14.58 -12.91 -0.96
N GLY A 52 13.41 -12.81 -0.35
CA GLY A 52 12.74 -13.93 0.31
C GLY A 52 12.27 -15.02 -0.67
N ILE A 53 11.87 -14.64 -1.89
CA ILE A 53 11.58 -15.59 -2.97
C ILE A 53 12.86 -16.27 -3.46
N ALA A 54 13.92 -15.49 -3.71
CA ALA A 54 15.20 -16.02 -4.19
C ALA A 54 15.87 -16.98 -3.19
N THR A 55 15.64 -16.77 -1.89
CA THR A 55 16.13 -17.65 -0.82
C THR A 55 15.20 -18.84 -0.53
N GLY A 56 14.06 -18.94 -1.22
CA GLY A 56 13.08 -20.01 -0.99
C GLY A 56 12.43 -19.93 0.39
N ILE A 57 12.27 -18.73 0.94
CA ILE A 57 11.54 -18.49 2.19
C ILE A 57 10.06 -18.18 1.89
N PHE A 58 9.82 -17.43 0.82
CA PHE A 58 8.48 -17.13 0.33
C PHE A 58 8.09 -18.08 -0.81
N PHE A 59 7.07 -18.89 -0.55
CA PHE A 59 6.45 -19.75 -1.56
C PHE A 59 4.99 -19.37 -1.74
N ARG A 60 4.51 -19.37 -2.99
CA ARG A 60 3.07 -19.37 -3.23
C ARG A 60 2.47 -20.72 -2.85
N GLY A 61 1.61 -20.73 -1.83
CA GLY A 61 0.64 -21.81 -1.69
C GLY A 61 -0.23 -21.88 -2.95
N GLN A 62 -0.67 -23.08 -3.35
CA GLN A 62 -1.61 -23.27 -4.46
C GLN A 62 -2.91 -22.53 -4.17
N ASN A 63 -3.03 -21.29 -4.65
CA ASN A 63 -4.15 -20.43 -4.30
C ASN A 63 -4.94 -20.07 -5.57
N THR A 64 -6.15 -20.64 -5.70
CA THR A 64 -7.05 -20.48 -6.85
C THR A 64 -7.63 -19.07 -7.01
N LEU A 65 -7.29 -18.16 -6.09
CA LEU A 65 -7.77 -16.77 -6.06
C LEU A 65 -6.87 -15.82 -6.85
N LEU A 66 -5.62 -16.21 -7.12
CA LEU A 66 -4.69 -15.40 -7.90
C LEU A 66 -5.10 -15.37 -9.37
N THR A 67 -4.78 -14.28 -10.07
CA THR A 67 -4.99 -14.13 -11.52
C THR A 67 -4.15 -15.11 -12.35
N GLY A 68 -3.07 -15.63 -11.78
CA GLY A 68 -2.08 -16.43 -12.48
C GLY A 68 -1.03 -15.60 -13.23
N ILE A 69 -1.17 -14.27 -13.28
CA ILE A 69 -0.19 -13.36 -13.89
C ILE A 69 0.98 -13.19 -12.92
N GLN A 70 2.19 -13.44 -13.42
CA GLN A 70 3.42 -13.34 -12.65
C GLN A 70 4.30 -12.24 -13.24
N VAL A 71 4.89 -11.40 -12.39
CA VAL A 71 5.87 -10.42 -12.83
C VAL A 71 7.25 -11.09 -12.97
N PHE A 72 7.56 -12.01 -12.06
CA PHE A 72 8.74 -12.89 -12.06
C PHE A 72 8.37 -14.27 -11.48
N PRO A 73 9.22 -15.31 -11.62
CA PRO A 73 8.94 -16.62 -11.03
C PRO A 73 8.56 -16.48 -9.55
N GLU A 74 7.44 -17.08 -9.15
CA GLU A 74 6.93 -17.04 -7.76
C GLU A 74 6.50 -15.66 -7.22
N PHE A 75 6.61 -14.57 -8.00
CA PHE A 75 6.08 -13.24 -7.65
C PHE A 75 4.80 -12.83 -8.46
N PRO A 76 3.60 -12.91 -7.86
CA PRO A 76 2.35 -12.53 -8.51
C PRO A 76 2.19 -11.01 -8.64
N ILE A 77 1.46 -10.55 -9.66
CA ILE A 77 1.24 -9.11 -9.89
C ILE A 77 0.50 -8.44 -8.73
N GLU A 78 -0.37 -9.19 -8.05
CA GLU A 78 -1.14 -8.73 -6.90
C GLU A 78 -0.26 -8.25 -5.74
N GLU A 79 0.97 -8.77 -5.58
CA GLU A 79 1.88 -8.31 -4.53
C GLU A 79 2.29 -6.85 -4.72
N LEU A 80 2.44 -6.38 -5.95
CA LEU A 80 2.72 -4.96 -6.22
C LEU A 80 1.59 -4.07 -5.69
N PHE A 81 0.34 -4.49 -5.90
CA PHE A 81 -0.83 -3.76 -5.42
C PHE A 81 -0.98 -3.88 -3.90
N PHE A 82 -0.65 -5.04 -3.34
CA PHE A 82 -0.65 -5.26 -1.90
C PHE A 82 0.37 -4.38 -1.18
N LEU A 83 1.62 -4.35 -1.65
CA LEU A 83 2.66 -3.47 -1.11
C LEU A 83 2.27 -2.00 -1.25
N ALA A 84 1.64 -1.62 -2.37
CA ALA A 84 1.18 -0.25 -2.57
C ALA A 84 0.08 0.10 -1.56
N LEU A 85 -0.87 -0.82 -1.34
CA LEU A 85 -1.93 -0.67 -0.35
C LEU A 85 -1.36 -0.59 1.07
N LEU A 86 -0.37 -1.43 1.40
CA LEU A 86 0.30 -1.46 2.71
C LEU A 86 1.02 -0.14 3.00
N CYS A 87 1.86 0.32 2.07
CA CYS A 87 2.58 1.58 2.25
C CYS A 87 1.63 2.78 2.26
N TYR A 88 0.61 2.79 1.39
CA TYR A 88 -0.33 3.90 1.32
C TYR A 88 -1.23 3.98 2.56
N SER A 89 -1.76 2.86 3.04
CA SER A 89 -2.55 2.82 4.27
C SER A 89 -1.77 3.34 5.48
N THR A 90 -0.50 2.95 5.60
CA THR A 90 0.39 3.46 6.66
C THR A 90 0.54 4.98 6.59
N LEU A 91 0.76 5.53 5.40
CA LEU A 91 0.89 6.97 5.20
C LEU A 91 -0.42 7.73 5.55
N ILE A 92 -1.57 7.17 5.16
CA ILE A 92 -2.89 7.72 5.48
C ILE A 92 -3.14 7.73 6.98
N VAL A 93 -2.86 6.63 7.68
CA VAL A 93 -3.01 6.56 9.14
C VAL A 93 -2.11 7.58 9.81
N PHE A 94 -0.84 7.67 9.41
CA PHE A 94 0.11 8.61 9.99
C PHE A 94 -0.34 10.06 9.84
N THR A 95 -0.72 10.46 8.62
CA THR A 95 -1.17 11.84 8.33
C THR A 95 -2.48 12.18 9.02
N TRP A 96 -3.41 11.22 9.13
CA TRP A 96 -4.64 11.39 9.90
C TRP A 96 -4.36 11.64 11.38
N VAL A 97 -3.51 10.81 11.98
CA VAL A 97 -3.13 10.96 13.39
C VAL A 97 -2.48 12.31 13.63
N GLN A 98 -1.51 12.72 12.80
CA GLN A 98 -0.89 14.04 12.90
C GLN A 98 -1.93 15.17 12.84
N LYS A 99 -2.81 15.14 11.84
CA LYS A 99 -3.87 16.15 11.69
C LYS A 99 -4.77 16.24 12.92
N THR A 100 -5.12 15.09 13.49
CA THR A 100 -5.99 15.01 14.68
C THR A 100 -5.30 15.57 15.92
N LEU A 101 -4.01 15.27 16.10
CA LEU A 101 -3.23 15.80 17.22
C LEU A 101 -3.09 17.33 17.14
N THR A 102 -2.74 17.87 15.97
CA THR A 102 -2.62 19.33 15.77
C THR A 102 -3.94 20.06 15.96
N ALA A 103 -5.07 19.47 15.55
CA ALA A 103 -6.40 20.04 15.78
C ALA A 103 -6.74 20.12 17.28
N ARG A 104 -6.35 19.11 18.07
CA ARG A 104 -6.58 19.08 19.53
C ARG A 104 -5.73 20.11 20.27
N GLU A 105 -4.47 20.30 19.87
CA GLU A 105 -3.60 21.33 20.44
C GLU A 105 -4.13 22.75 20.18
N SER A 106 -4.75 22.96 19.02
CA SER A 106 -5.29 24.27 18.62
C SER A 106 -6.61 24.61 19.30
N GLY A 107 -7.44 23.61 19.65
CA GLY A 107 -8.70 23.79 20.38
C GLY A 107 -8.57 23.83 21.90
N GLY A 108 -7.36 23.59 22.43
CA GLY A 108 -7.05 23.68 23.87
C GLY A 108 -6.41 25.00 24.32
N ARG A 109 -6.26 25.97 23.41
CA ARG A 109 -5.86 27.36 23.68
C ARG A 109 -7.06 28.28 23.51
#